data_AF-A0A482UVI2-F1
#
_entry.id   AF-A0A482UVI2-F1
#
_cell.length_a   1.000
_cell.length_b   1.000
_cell.length_c   1.000
_cell.angle_alpha   90.00
_cell.angle_beta   90.00
_cell.angle_gamma   90.00
#
_symmetry.space_group_name_H-M   'P 1'
#
loop_
_entity.id
_entity.type
_entity.pdbx_description
1 polymer ?
#
loop_
_entity_poly.entity_id
_entity_poly.type
_entity_poly.pdbx_seq_one_letter_code
_entity_poly.pdbx_strand_id
1 'polypeptide(L)'
;MQSTESKSSKPEPTSLEWRIFVPCHPFPELSSHVPSPEADRIFHDILSTITSLKPAAAFSETRTDTYIIAERYFGLKFREGEKLELKTRLHRSDDLGIEEYRKVKYGKKDIKKYEDEIIQELNYCGYTHDAIHRVILQTQRSLDIKKSRVNVQLGNVYVEVANIEFVLPCEAPKHWLSLAIEAHSKVDINSFVASNILIRRLLASINTYIHIARQNPAQPMTLPILGGYPSFVFYVSAGCDRELALDSFATLIGNR
;
A
#
# COMPACT_ATOMS: atom_id res chain seq x y z
N MET A 1 9.81 -36.23 -25.50
CA MET A 1 10.27 -35.10 -24.66
C MET A 1 9.37 -33.92 -24.98
N GLN A 2 8.43 -33.57 -24.10
CA GLN A 2 7.60 -32.38 -24.27
C GLN A 2 8.41 -31.17 -23.79
N SER A 3 8.75 -30.28 -24.72
CA SER A 3 9.31 -28.97 -24.42
C SER A 3 8.27 -28.17 -23.64
N THR A 4 8.50 -27.96 -22.34
CA THR A 4 7.74 -26.99 -21.57
C THR A 4 8.08 -25.60 -22.10
N GLU A 5 7.18 -25.04 -22.90
CA GLU A 5 7.26 -23.65 -23.32
C GLU A 5 7.42 -22.76 -22.08
N SER A 6 8.59 -22.15 -21.97
CA SER A 6 8.85 -21.07 -21.04
C SER A 6 7.90 -19.93 -21.40
N LYS A 7 6.75 -19.82 -20.73
CA LYS A 7 5.93 -18.61 -20.76
C LYS A 7 6.83 -17.43 -20.39
N SER A 8 7.10 -16.56 -21.35
CA SER A 8 7.87 -15.33 -21.15
C SER A 8 7.12 -14.41 -20.20
N SER A 9 7.86 -13.69 -19.36
CA SER A 9 7.33 -12.57 -18.58
C SER A 9 6.74 -11.55 -19.56
N LYS A 10 5.53 -11.08 -19.28
CA LYS A 10 4.88 -10.02 -20.08
C LYS A 10 4.50 -8.88 -19.14
N PRO A 11 4.95 -7.64 -19.43
CA PRO A 11 4.48 -6.47 -18.70
C PRO A 11 2.99 -6.30 -18.95
N GLU A 12 2.25 -6.00 -17.88
CA GLU A 12 0.85 -5.62 -17.98
C GLU A 12 0.73 -4.12 -18.29
N PRO A 13 -0.44 -3.67 -18.77
CA PRO A 13 -0.76 -2.24 -18.80
C PRO A 13 -0.49 -1.62 -17.43
N THR A 14 0.01 -0.38 -17.42
CA THR A 14 0.20 0.34 -16.17
C THR A 14 -1.14 0.52 -15.47
N SER A 15 -1.11 0.45 -14.14
CA SER A 15 -2.29 0.69 -13.30
C SER A 15 -2.06 1.97 -12.52
N LEU A 16 -3.02 2.89 -12.60
CA LEU A 16 -3.06 4.07 -11.75
C LEU A 16 -3.84 3.74 -10.48
N GLU A 17 -3.28 4.12 -9.34
CA GLU A 17 -3.84 3.81 -8.04
C GLU A 17 -3.66 4.98 -7.09
N TRP A 18 -4.74 5.39 -6.45
CA TRP A 18 -4.71 6.18 -5.23
C TRP A 18 -5.07 5.26 -4.08
N ARG A 19 -4.17 5.06 -3.11
CA ARG A 19 -4.40 4.14 -1.99
C ARG A 19 -3.97 4.76 -0.67
N ILE A 20 -4.79 4.52 0.35
CA ILE A 20 -4.50 4.84 1.73
C ILE A 20 -4.58 3.59 2.62
N PHE A 21 -3.75 3.57 3.64
CA PHE A 21 -3.76 2.58 4.72
C PHE A 21 -3.92 3.30 6.04
N VAL A 22 -4.82 2.82 6.89
CA VAL A 22 -5.10 3.35 8.22
C VAL A 22 -4.97 2.20 9.22
N PRO A 23 -4.24 2.35 10.32
CA PRO A 23 -4.21 1.31 11.35
C PRO A 23 -5.60 1.14 11.99
N CYS A 24 -5.90 -0.01 12.60
CA CYS A 24 -7.11 -0.22 13.40
C CYS A 24 -6.71 -0.43 14.88
N HIS A 25 -7.35 0.24 15.84
CA HIS A 25 -7.00 0.15 17.28
C HIS A 25 -8.01 -0.64 18.13
N PRO A 26 -7.55 -1.23 19.27
CA PRO A 26 -6.23 -1.05 19.88
C PRO A 26 -5.37 -2.32 19.98
N PHE A 27 -4.08 -2.10 19.75
CA PHE A 27 -3.06 -2.63 20.64
C PHE A 27 -3.34 -2.12 22.05
N PRO A 28 -3.33 -2.98 23.10
CA PRO A 28 -3.44 -2.54 24.48
C PRO A 28 -2.46 -1.40 24.84
N GLU A 29 -1.30 -1.39 24.19
CA GLU A 29 -0.22 -0.42 24.38
C GLU A 29 -0.53 0.97 23.77
N LEU A 30 -1.40 1.08 22.76
CA LEU A 30 -1.73 2.35 22.08
C LEU A 30 -2.85 3.16 22.74
N SER A 31 -3.53 2.62 23.77
CA SER A 31 -4.39 3.45 24.64
C SER A 31 -3.60 4.57 25.36
N SER A 32 -2.27 4.42 25.42
CA SER A 32 -1.32 5.44 25.89
C SER A 32 -0.70 6.30 24.77
N HIS A 33 -1.19 6.19 23.53
CA HIS A 33 -0.56 6.77 22.33
C HIS A 33 -1.51 7.55 21.42
N VAL A 34 -2.80 7.60 21.72
CA VAL A 34 -3.68 8.58 21.08
C VAL A 34 -3.64 9.85 21.93
N PRO A 35 -3.19 10.99 21.37
CA PRO A 35 -2.81 12.17 22.15
C PRO A 35 -3.98 12.86 22.85
N SER A 36 -5.23 12.57 22.45
CA SER A 36 -6.43 13.12 23.09
C SER A 36 -7.69 12.34 22.70
N PRO A 37 -8.78 12.43 23.49
CA PRO A 37 -10.10 11.92 23.12
C PRO A 37 -10.62 12.47 21.78
N GLU A 38 -10.14 13.65 21.38
CA GLU A 38 -10.46 14.25 20.08
C GLU A 38 -9.79 13.49 18.93
N ALA A 39 -8.51 13.13 19.07
CA ALA A 39 -7.80 12.32 18.07
C ALA A 39 -8.42 10.91 17.95
N ASP A 40 -8.86 10.32 19.06
CA ASP A 40 -9.59 9.04 19.06
C ASP A 40 -10.89 9.14 18.26
N ARG A 41 -11.69 10.18 18.50
CA ARG A 41 -12.94 10.41 17.78
C ARG A 41 -12.71 10.57 16.27
N ILE A 42 -11.72 11.38 15.88
CA ILE A 42 -11.38 11.61 14.47
C ILE A 42 -10.94 10.28 13.81
N PHE A 43 -10.18 9.46 14.53
CA PHE A 43 -9.76 8.16 14.06
C PHE A 43 -10.94 7.19 13.86
N HIS A 44 -11.90 7.18 14.78
CA HIS A 44 -13.14 6.43 14.60
C HIS A 44 -13.94 6.92 13.38
N ASP A 45 -14.00 8.23 13.14
CA ASP A 45 -14.66 8.80 11.95
C ASP A 45 -13.97 8.37 10.64
N ILE A 46 -12.63 8.30 10.63
CA ILE A 46 -11.84 7.79 9.51
C ILE A 46 -12.23 6.34 9.20
N LEU A 47 -12.19 5.47 10.21
CA LEU A 47 -12.53 4.04 10.07
C LEU A 47 -13.99 3.83 9.63
N SER A 48 -14.92 4.60 10.21
CA SER A 48 -16.35 4.58 9.85
C SER A 48 -16.58 5.01 8.40
N THR A 49 -15.89 6.06 7.96
CA THR A 49 -15.97 6.57 6.58
C THR A 49 -15.48 5.55 5.56
N ILE A 50 -14.32 4.93 5.80
CA ILE A 50 -13.81 3.87 4.92
C ILE A 50 -14.75 2.65 4.91
N THR A 51 -15.30 2.29 6.07
CA THR A 51 -16.24 1.17 6.18
C THR A 51 -17.55 1.44 5.45
N SER A 52 -18.04 2.69 5.47
CA SER A 52 -19.24 3.10 4.74
C SER A 52 -19.07 3.12 3.22
N LEU A 53 -17.82 3.12 2.73
CA LEU A 53 -17.51 2.91 1.32
C LEU A 53 -17.59 1.43 0.91
N LYS A 54 -17.83 0.49 1.84
CA LYS A 54 -18.09 -0.92 1.52
C LYS A 54 -19.51 -1.06 0.92
N PRO A 55 -19.66 -1.59 -0.31
CA PRO A 55 -20.96 -1.93 -0.87
C PRO A 55 -21.67 -3.04 -0.07
N ALA A 56 -23.00 -2.96 0.00
CA ALA A 56 -23.85 -3.90 0.74
C ALA A 56 -23.85 -5.34 0.20
N ALA A 57 -23.48 -5.57 -1.06
CA ALA A 57 -23.51 -6.87 -1.73
C ALA A 57 -22.14 -7.24 -2.36
N ALA A 58 -21.07 -7.06 -1.60
CA ALA A 58 -19.74 -7.36 -2.08
C ALA A 58 -19.30 -8.79 -1.77
N PHE A 59 -18.82 -9.49 -2.80
CA PHE A 59 -18.06 -10.73 -2.60
C PHE A 59 -16.79 -10.41 -1.81
N SER A 60 -16.67 -11.00 -0.62
CA SER A 60 -15.48 -10.87 0.22
C SER A 60 -14.50 -11.98 -0.16
N GLU A 61 -13.40 -11.60 -0.82
CA GLU A 61 -12.26 -12.50 -1.02
C GLU A 61 -11.31 -12.34 0.17
N THR A 62 -11.01 -13.43 0.86
CA THR A 62 -9.95 -13.47 1.88
C THR A 62 -8.79 -14.32 1.38
N ARG A 63 -7.57 -13.79 1.43
CA ARG A 63 -6.37 -14.52 1.03
C ARG A 63 -5.13 -14.03 1.78
N THR A 64 -4.08 -14.85 1.80
CA THR A 64 -2.76 -14.47 2.28
C THR A 64 -1.82 -14.30 1.09
N ASP A 65 -1.12 -13.17 1.06
CA ASP A 65 -0.11 -12.83 0.07
C ASP A 65 1.23 -12.62 0.81
N THR A 66 2.30 -13.27 0.35
CA THR A 66 3.65 -13.06 0.91
C THR A 66 4.34 -11.94 0.14
N TYR A 67 4.80 -10.90 0.82
CA TYR A 67 5.55 -9.81 0.20
C TYR A 67 7.01 -9.93 0.59
N ILE A 68 7.93 -9.86 -0.38
CA ILE A 68 9.34 -9.62 -0.06
C ILE A 68 9.44 -8.16 0.37
N ILE A 69 10.02 -7.95 1.54
CA ILE A 69 10.33 -6.65 2.09
C ILE A 69 11.35 -6.00 1.17
N ALA A 70 10.84 -5.08 0.36
CA ALA A 70 11.57 -4.38 -0.67
C ALA A 70 11.46 -2.87 -0.42
N GLU A 71 11.97 -2.06 -1.33
CA GLU A 71 11.95 -0.60 -1.23
C GLU A 71 10.55 0.01 -1.37
N ARG A 72 10.42 1.29 -1.02
CA ARG A 72 9.17 2.06 -1.16
C ARG A 72 8.56 2.00 -2.57
N TYR A 73 9.42 1.93 -3.58
CA TYR A 73 9.06 2.05 -4.99
C TYR A 73 8.90 0.71 -5.71
N PHE A 74 9.21 -0.43 -5.09
CA PHE A 74 8.90 -1.72 -5.71
C PHE A 74 8.61 -2.79 -4.67
N GLY A 75 7.70 -3.70 -4.99
CA GLY A 75 7.36 -4.84 -4.15
C GLY A 75 7.27 -6.10 -4.98
N LEU A 76 7.79 -7.20 -4.42
CA LEU A 76 7.58 -8.52 -4.96
C LEU A 76 6.52 -9.22 -4.14
N LYS A 77 5.45 -9.62 -4.82
CA LYS A 77 4.36 -10.40 -4.25
C LYS A 77 4.50 -11.83 -4.71
N PHE A 78 4.64 -12.73 -3.74
CA PHE A 78 4.59 -14.16 -3.94
C PHE A 78 3.23 -14.71 -3.50
N ARG A 79 2.68 -15.56 -4.35
CA ARG A 79 1.55 -16.42 -4.03
C ARG A 79 2.07 -17.86 -4.06
N GLU A 80 2.08 -18.52 -2.90
CA GLU A 80 2.63 -19.86 -2.65
C GLU A 80 2.66 -20.77 -3.87
N GLY A 81 3.80 -20.82 -4.58
CA GLY A 81 4.04 -21.71 -5.72
C GLY A 81 3.19 -21.44 -6.97
N GLU A 82 2.39 -20.37 -7.00
CA GLU A 82 1.51 -20.02 -8.11
C GLU A 82 2.03 -18.86 -8.95
N LYS A 83 2.56 -17.82 -8.31
CA LYS A 83 2.83 -16.57 -9.00
C LYS A 83 3.80 -15.68 -8.24
N LEU A 84 4.87 -15.29 -8.93
CA LEU A 84 5.69 -14.14 -8.59
C LEU A 84 5.23 -12.94 -9.43
N GLU A 85 4.90 -11.84 -8.75
CA GLU A 85 4.51 -10.56 -9.37
C GLU A 85 5.41 -9.45 -8.83
N LEU A 86 6.05 -8.71 -9.73
CA LEU A 86 6.71 -7.45 -9.41
C LEU A 86 5.74 -6.31 -9.67
N LYS A 87 5.64 -5.42 -8.70
CA LYS A 87 4.95 -4.15 -8.83
C LYS A 87 5.96 -3.03 -8.59
N THR A 88 6.26 -2.26 -9.63
CA THR A 88 7.24 -1.17 -9.60
C THR A 88 6.52 0.15 -9.85
N ARG A 89 6.75 1.14 -8.99
CA ARG A 89 6.24 2.50 -9.16
C ARG A 89 7.01 3.17 -10.29
N LEU A 90 6.31 3.71 -11.28
CA LEU A 90 6.97 4.55 -12.28
C LEU A 90 7.37 5.88 -11.65
N HIS A 91 8.55 6.40 -11.99
CA HIS A 91 9.14 7.61 -11.37
C HIS A 91 8.38 8.93 -11.72
N ARG A 92 7.09 8.86 -12.01
CA ARG A 92 6.24 10.01 -12.35
C ARG A 92 4.87 9.84 -11.71
N SER A 93 4.62 10.55 -10.60
CA SER A 93 3.33 11.18 -10.33
C SER A 93 3.36 11.86 -8.95
N ASP A 94 3.38 13.19 -8.96
CA ASP A 94 3.36 14.02 -7.75
C ASP A 94 1.98 14.63 -7.46
N ASP A 95 0.94 14.30 -8.25
CA ASP A 95 -0.39 14.87 -7.99
C ASP A 95 -1.20 13.98 -7.04
N LEU A 96 -1.53 14.53 -5.88
CA LEU A 96 -2.49 13.97 -4.90
C LEU A 96 -2.16 12.55 -4.42
N GLY A 97 -0.90 12.11 -4.59
CA GLY A 97 -0.43 10.78 -4.19
C GLY A 97 -1.06 9.65 -4.99
N ILE A 98 -1.52 9.95 -6.21
CA ILE A 98 -1.86 8.93 -7.20
C ILE A 98 -0.53 8.36 -7.70
N GLU A 99 -0.34 7.06 -7.57
CA GLU A 99 0.86 6.39 -8.03
C GLU A 99 0.55 5.59 -9.30
N GLU A 100 1.45 5.70 -10.29
CA GLU A 100 1.41 4.83 -11.46
C GLU A 100 2.32 3.63 -11.22
N TYR A 101 1.76 2.43 -11.37
CA TYR A 101 2.46 1.19 -11.15
C TYR A 101 2.52 0.36 -12.43
N ARG A 102 3.73 -0.11 -12.72
CA ARG A 102 3.96 -1.16 -13.71
C ARG A 102 4.01 -2.51 -13.01
N LYS A 103 3.28 -3.49 -13.57
CA LYS A 103 3.18 -4.85 -13.03
C LYS A 103 3.78 -5.83 -14.03
N VAL A 104 4.65 -6.72 -13.55
CA VAL A 104 5.26 -7.80 -14.34
C VAL A 104 5.02 -9.13 -13.63
N LYS A 105 4.50 -10.11 -14.38
CA LYS A 105 4.20 -11.44 -13.86
C LYS A 105 5.22 -12.45 -14.36
N TYR A 106 5.91 -13.10 -13.43
CA TYR A 106 6.98 -14.07 -13.70
C TYR A 106 6.50 -15.55 -13.60
N GLY A 107 5.24 -15.79 -13.23
CA GLY A 107 4.67 -17.15 -13.12
C GLY A 107 5.20 -17.93 -11.90
N LYS A 108 5.17 -19.27 -11.96
CA LYS A 108 5.55 -20.20 -10.87
C LYS A 108 7.07 -20.39 -10.76
N LYS A 109 7.86 -19.43 -10.30
CA LYS A 109 9.32 -19.67 -10.21
C LYS A 109 10.03 -19.02 -9.03
N ASP A 110 11.23 -19.53 -8.80
CA ASP A 110 12.22 -19.08 -7.82
C ASP A 110 12.71 -17.66 -8.15
N ILE A 111 12.71 -16.78 -7.14
CA ILE A 111 13.19 -15.39 -7.23
C ILE A 111 14.62 -15.35 -7.79
N LYS A 112 15.49 -16.30 -7.40
CA LYS A 112 16.88 -16.34 -7.87
C LYS A 112 16.99 -16.46 -9.39
N LYS A 113 16.03 -17.13 -10.03
CA LYS A 113 16.00 -17.27 -11.49
C LYS A 113 15.69 -15.95 -12.20
N TYR A 114 15.06 -15.01 -11.49
CA TYR A 114 14.53 -13.78 -12.05
C TYR A 114 15.21 -12.52 -11.56
N GLU A 115 16.28 -12.66 -10.77
CA GLU A 115 17.02 -11.53 -10.23
C GLU A 115 17.40 -10.54 -11.35
N ASP A 116 18.04 -11.02 -12.42
CA ASP A 116 18.46 -10.15 -13.53
C ASP A 116 17.28 -9.50 -14.29
N GLU A 117 16.18 -10.22 -14.52
CA GLU A 117 14.98 -9.66 -15.16
C GLU A 117 14.33 -8.58 -14.28
N ILE A 118 14.28 -8.81 -12.97
CA ILE A 118 13.75 -7.84 -11.99
C ILE A 118 14.63 -6.59 -11.98
N ILE A 119 15.95 -6.74 -11.95
CA ILE A 119 16.90 -5.61 -11.99
C ILE A 119 16.76 -4.82 -13.30
N GLN A 120 16.62 -5.50 -14.44
CA GLN A 120 16.37 -4.83 -15.72
C GLN A 120 15.07 -4.02 -15.71
N GLU A 121 14.01 -4.56 -15.12
CA GLU A 121 12.73 -3.86 -15.00
C GLU A 121 12.80 -2.66 -14.04
N LEU A 122 13.54 -2.77 -12.94
CA LEU A 122 13.80 -1.63 -12.04
C LEU A 122 14.59 -0.52 -12.74
N ASN A 123 15.64 -0.89 -13.49
CA ASN A 123 16.42 0.01 -14.33
C ASN A 123 15.55 0.72 -15.37
N TYR A 124 14.68 -0.02 -16.06
CA TYR A 124 13.72 0.53 -17.02
C TYR A 124 12.81 1.59 -16.38
N CYS A 125 12.42 1.38 -15.11
CA CYS A 125 11.60 2.32 -14.35
C CYS A 125 12.40 3.51 -13.77
N GLY A 126 13.72 3.56 -13.99
CA GLY A 126 14.60 4.65 -13.55
C GLY A 126 15.32 4.40 -12.22
N TYR A 127 15.26 3.19 -11.65
CA TYR A 127 15.94 2.85 -10.40
C TYR A 127 17.23 2.07 -10.69
N THR A 128 18.36 2.78 -10.70
CA THR A 128 19.65 2.23 -11.18
C THR A 128 20.61 1.75 -10.08
N HIS A 129 20.07 1.34 -8.93
CA HIS A 129 20.84 0.92 -7.75
C HIS A 129 21.00 -0.60 -7.68
N ASP A 130 21.50 -1.22 -8.75
CA ASP A 130 21.55 -2.68 -8.94
C ASP A 130 22.10 -3.43 -7.73
N ALA A 131 23.24 -3.00 -7.17
CA ALA A 131 23.86 -3.67 -6.04
C ALA A 131 22.94 -3.73 -4.81
N ILE A 132 22.23 -2.63 -4.51
CA ILE A 132 21.29 -2.55 -3.39
C ILE A 132 20.09 -3.46 -3.65
N HIS A 133 19.52 -3.39 -4.86
CA HIS A 133 18.38 -4.23 -5.24
C HIS A 133 18.72 -5.72 -5.15
N ARG A 134 19.90 -6.13 -5.60
CA ARG A 134 20.35 -7.53 -5.47
C ARG A 134 20.46 -7.96 -4.01
N VAL A 135 21.03 -7.14 -3.14
CA VAL A 135 21.08 -7.43 -1.69
C VAL A 135 19.68 -7.63 -1.12
N ILE A 136 18.72 -6.78 -1.49
CA ILE A 136 17.31 -6.90 -1.05
C ILE A 136 16.71 -8.24 -1.52
N LEU A 137 16.87 -8.58 -2.80
CA LEU A 137 16.36 -9.83 -3.39
C LEU A 137 16.99 -11.08 -2.77
N GLN A 138 18.28 -11.01 -2.42
CA GLN A 138 19.02 -12.11 -1.80
C GLN A 138 18.71 -12.28 -0.31
N THR A 139 18.40 -11.19 0.39
CA THR A 139 18.06 -11.23 1.83
C THR A 139 16.74 -11.95 2.08
N GLN A 140 15.81 -11.91 1.11
CA GLN A 140 14.51 -12.62 1.14
C GLN A 140 13.70 -12.42 2.42
N ARG A 141 13.88 -11.28 3.10
CA ARG A 141 12.98 -10.89 4.19
C ARG A 141 11.57 -10.78 3.62
N SER A 142 10.62 -11.45 4.25
CA SER A 142 9.23 -11.45 3.80
C SER A 142 8.26 -11.08 4.92
N LEU A 143 7.10 -10.59 4.50
CA LEU A 143 5.96 -10.31 5.35
C LEU A 143 4.71 -10.94 4.75
N ASP A 144 4.07 -11.81 5.52
CA ASP A 144 2.78 -12.37 5.14
C ASP A 144 1.66 -11.41 5.48
N ILE A 145 0.86 -11.06 4.47
CA ILE A 145 -0.28 -10.16 4.60
C ILE A 145 -1.54 -10.93 4.26
N LYS A 146 -2.39 -11.12 5.27
CA LYS A 146 -3.75 -11.59 5.12
C LYS A 146 -4.65 -10.40 4.76
N LYS A 147 -5.29 -10.48 3.61
CA LYS A 147 -6.16 -9.45 3.05
C LYS A 147 -7.57 -10.00 2.89
N SER A 148 -8.55 -9.34 3.50
CA SER A 148 -9.97 -9.55 3.26
C SER A 148 -10.52 -8.33 2.55
N ARG A 149 -10.95 -8.47 1.29
CA ARG A 149 -11.24 -7.34 0.41
C ARG A 149 -12.60 -7.40 -0.23
N VAL A 150 -13.08 -6.20 -0.52
CA VAL A 150 -14.34 -5.90 -1.18
C VAL A 150 -14.03 -4.92 -2.30
N ASN A 151 -14.48 -5.23 -3.52
CA ASN A 151 -14.27 -4.40 -4.70
C ASN A 151 -15.61 -3.99 -5.30
N VAL A 152 -15.70 -2.77 -5.81
CA VAL A 152 -16.84 -2.28 -6.57
C VAL A 152 -16.38 -1.44 -7.75
N GLN A 153 -17.03 -1.60 -8.89
CA GLN A 153 -16.88 -0.69 -10.01
C GLN A 153 -17.91 0.43 -9.88
N LEU A 154 -17.45 1.68 -9.87
CA LEU A 154 -18.27 2.88 -9.81
C LEU A 154 -17.95 3.75 -11.02
N GLY A 155 -18.68 3.54 -12.12
CA GLY A 155 -18.36 4.17 -13.40
C GLY A 155 -16.98 3.72 -13.90
N ASN A 156 -16.07 4.68 -14.10
CA ASN A 156 -14.72 4.45 -14.62
C ASN A 156 -13.67 4.10 -13.56
N VAL A 157 -14.04 4.11 -12.28
CA VAL A 157 -13.12 3.76 -11.18
C VAL A 157 -13.51 2.44 -10.52
N TYR A 158 -12.50 1.74 -10.03
CA TYR A 158 -12.65 0.61 -9.13
C TYR A 158 -12.29 1.07 -7.72
N VAL A 159 -13.19 0.83 -6.76
CA VAL A 159 -12.95 1.09 -5.34
C VAL A 159 -12.75 -0.23 -4.63
N GLU A 160 -11.62 -0.38 -3.94
CA GLU A 160 -11.30 -1.52 -3.09
C GLU A 160 -11.23 -1.08 -1.63
N VAL A 161 -11.97 -1.76 -0.76
CA VAL A 161 -11.79 -1.66 0.69
C VAL A 161 -11.28 -3.00 1.20
N ALA A 162 -10.19 -2.99 1.96
CA ALA A 162 -9.58 -4.20 2.45
C ALA A 162 -9.19 -4.12 3.93
N ASN A 163 -9.62 -5.11 4.71
CA ASN A 163 -9.03 -5.39 6.01
C ASN A 163 -7.71 -6.13 5.79
N ILE A 164 -6.68 -5.71 6.50
CA ILE A 164 -5.30 -6.19 6.39
C ILE A 164 -4.86 -6.67 7.77
N GLU A 165 -4.28 -7.85 7.82
CA GLU A 165 -3.73 -8.45 9.02
C GLU A 165 -2.33 -9.01 8.69
N PHE A 166 -1.35 -8.74 9.56
CA PHE A 166 0.01 -9.27 9.46
C PHE A 166 0.65 -9.38 10.83
N VAL A 167 1.75 -10.13 10.93
CA VAL A 167 2.50 -10.30 12.17
C VAL A 167 3.96 -9.97 11.91
N LEU A 168 4.54 -9.08 12.72
CA LEU A 168 5.98 -8.83 12.72
C LEU A 168 6.67 -9.80 13.71
N PRO A 169 7.95 -10.14 13.51
CA PRO A 169 8.68 -10.99 14.44
C PRO A 169 8.59 -10.46 15.88
N CYS A 170 8.23 -11.33 16.83
CA CYS A 170 8.11 -11.01 18.25
C CYS A 170 7.02 -9.98 18.61
N GLU A 171 6.06 -9.69 17.72
CA GLU A 171 4.96 -8.76 17.98
C GLU A 171 3.58 -9.43 17.89
N ALA A 172 2.57 -8.81 18.50
CA ALA A 172 1.17 -9.19 18.33
C ALA A 172 0.67 -8.87 16.90
N PRO A 173 -0.38 -9.58 16.41
CA PRO A 173 -0.97 -9.30 15.11
C PRO A 173 -1.38 -7.83 14.93
N LYS A 174 -1.01 -7.26 13.79
CA LYS A 174 -1.34 -5.90 13.35
C LYS A 174 -2.57 -5.92 12.45
N HIS A 175 -3.49 -4.99 12.69
CA HIS A 175 -4.68 -4.81 11.87
C HIS A 175 -4.70 -3.42 11.24
N TRP A 176 -4.99 -3.38 9.94
CA TRP A 176 -5.07 -2.17 9.14
C TRP A 176 -6.28 -2.22 8.22
N LEU A 177 -6.74 -1.06 7.79
CA LEU A 177 -7.76 -0.87 6.79
C LEU A 177 -7.15 -0.16 5.59
N SER A 178 -7.38 -0.66 4.39
CA SER A 178 -6.96 -0.04 3.15
C SER A 178 -8.16 0.38 2.32
N LEU A 179 -8.07 1.57 1.73
CA LEU A 179 -8.97 2.05 0.69
C LEU A 179 -8.13 2.36 -0.55
N ALA A 180 -8.52 1.82 -1.70
CA ALA A 180 -7.90 2.15 -2.98
C ALA A 180 -8.92 2.51 -4.04
N ILE A 181 -8.49 3.38 -4.94
CA ILE A 181 -9.20 3.85 -6.12
C ILE A 181 -8.28 3.60 -7.31
N GLU A 182 -8.70 2.72 -8.21
CA GLU A 182 -7.96 2.34 -9.41
C GLU A 182 -8.72 2.78 -10.66
N ALA A 183 -8.03 3.26 -11.68
CA ALA A 183 -8.63 3.61 -12.97
C ALA A 183 -7.62 3.50 -14.13
N HIS A 184 -8.13 3.61 -15.35
CA HIS A 184 -7.29 3.68 -16.56
C HIS A 184 -6.75 5.09 -16.83
N SER A 185 -7.36 6.13 -16.25
CA SER A 185 -6.91 7.50 -16.40
C SER A 185 -6.81 8.22 -15.06
N LYS A 186 -5.81 9.11 -14.96
CA LYS A 186 -5.62 9.96 -13.79
C LYS A 186 -6.76 10.95 -13.61
N VAL A 187 -7.39 11.36 -14.72
CA VAL A 187 -8.56 12.25 -14.73
C VAL A 187 -9.74 11.60 -14.02
N ASP A 188 -9.98 10.30 -14.23
CA ASP A 188 -11.06 9.58 -13.56
C ASP A 188 -10.84 9.51 -12.04
N ILE A 189 -9.61 9.19 -11.59
CA ILE A 189 -9.27 9.14 -10.16
C ILE A 189 -9.43 10.53 -9.54
N ASN A 190 -8.86 11.57 -10.15
CA ASN A 190 -8.97 12.95 -9.67
C ASN A 190 -10.44 13.40 -9.56
N SER A 191 -11.22 13.16 -10.61
CA SER A 191 -12.64 13.53 -10.65
C SER A 191 -13.43 12.81 -9.56
N PHE A 192 -13.16 11.53 -9.34
CA PHE A 192 -13.82 10.75 -8.30
C PHE A 192 -13.43 11.21 -6.89
N VAL A 193 -12.13 11.38 -6.62
CA VAL A 193 -11.62 11.87 -5.32
C VAL A 193 -12.16 13.27 -5.00
N ALA A 194 -12.26 14.14 -6.00
CA ALA A 194 -12.76 15.50 -5.83
C ALA A 194 -14.29 15.58 -5.63
N SER A 195 -15.05 14.72 -6.32
CA SER A 195 -16.53 14.75 -6.27
C SER A 195 -17.12 13.93 -5.12
N ASN A 196 -16.42 12.92 -4.61
CA ASN A 196 -16.92 12.05 -3.56
C ASN A 196 -16.81 12.70 -2.17
N ILE A 197 -17.96 13.04 -1.57
CA ILE A 197 -18.04 13.70 -0.27
C ILE A 197 -17.39 12.90 0.87
N LEU A 198 -17.49 11.56 0.84
CA LEU A 198 -16.91 10.70 1.86
C LEU A 198 -15.39 10.70 1.77
N ILE A 199 -14.82 10.66 0.55
CA ILE A 199 -13.38 10.74 0.35
C ILE A 199 -12.84 12.11 0.79
N ARG A 200 -13.54 13.20 0.47
CA ARG A 200 -13.15 14.53 0.95
C ARG A 200 -13.16 14.63 2.47
N ARG A 201 -14.19 14.09 3.13
CA ARG A 201 -14.28 14.02 4.59
C ARG A 201 -13.15 13.18 5.17
N LEU A 202 -12.87 12.02 4.60
CA LEU A 202 -11.76 11.14 4.98
C LEU A 202 -10.42 11.89 4.94
N LEU A 203 -10.12 12.56 3.84
CA LEU A 203 -8.89 13.35 3.68
C LEU A 203 -8.78 14.47 4.71
N ALA A 204 -9.88 15.17 4.99
CA ALA A 204 -9.92 16.21 6.01
C ALA A 204 -9.65 15.64 7.41
N SER A 205 -10.32 14.54 7.78
CA SER A 205 -10.12 13.87 9.06
C SER A 205 -8.69 13.38 9.24
N ILE A 206 -8.09 12.80 8.20
CA ILE A 206 -6.70 12.32 8.24
C ILE A 206 -5.73 13.48 8.40
N ASN A 207 -5.96 14.61 7.71
CA ASN A 207 -5.14 15.80 7.89
C ASN A 207 -5.20 16.30 9.34
N THR A 208 -6.41 16.42 9.91
CA THR A 208 -6.58 16.84 11.30
C THR A 208 -5.91 15.87 12.27
N TYR A 209 -6.07 14.56 12.06
CA TYR A 209 -5.41 13.53 12.87
C TYR A 209 -3.88 13.68 12.82
N ILE A 210 -3.29 13.82 11.64
CA ILE A 210 -1.85 14.01 11.46
C ILE A 210 -1.38 15.31 12.13
N HIS A 211 -2.16 16.40 12.06
CA HIS A 211 -1.82 17.66 12.71
C HIS A 211 -1.75 17.51 14.24
N ILE A 212 -2.76 16.89 14.84
CA ILE A 212 -2.78 16.62 16.29
C ILE A 212 -1.63 15.68 16.66
N ALA A 213 -1.38 14.67 15.83
CA ALA A 213 -0.31 13.70 16.05
C ALA A 213 1.08 14.37 16.10
N ARG A 214 1.35 15.32 15.20
CA ARG A 214 2.62 16.06 15.15
C ARG A 214 2.88 16.91 16.39
N GLN A 215 1.84 17.43 17.01
CA GLN A 215 1.96 18.24 18.23
C GLN A 215 2.34 17.40 19.46
N ASN A 216 2.27 16.06 19.36
CA ASN A 216 2.51 15.14 20.48
C ASN A 216 3.62 14.13 20.14
N PRO A 217 4.87 14.58 19.90
CA PRO A 217 5.95 13.74 19.40
C PRO A 217 6.48 12.72 20.44
N ALA A 218 6.05 12.79 21.71
CA ALA A 218 6.45 11.81 22.71
C ALA A 218 5.85 10.41 22.48
N GLN A 219 4.77 10.29 21.69
CA GLN A 219 4.03 9.02 21.54
C GLN A 219 4.21 8.39 20.15
N PRO A 220 4.53 7.09 20.07
CA PRO A 220 4.61 6.37 18.79
C PRO A 220 3.23 6.16 18.22
N MET A 221 2.80 7.13 17.41
CA MET A 221 1.61 7.00 16.60
C MET A 221 1.93 6.30 15.29
N THR A 222 1.20 5.23 15.02
CA THR A 222 1.15 4.64 13.69
C THR A 222 0.28 5.54 12.82
N LEU A 223 0.89 6.28 11.89
CA LEU A 223 0.17 7.24 11.06
C LEU A 223 -0.49 6.56 9.85
N PRO A 224 -1.58 7.13 9.30
CA PRO A 224 -2.07 6.76 7.99
C PRO A 224 -0.97 6.90 6.92
N ILE A 225 -0.96 5.98 5.96
CA ILE A 225 0.03 5.94 4.87
C ILE A 225 -0.68 6.12 3.55
N LEU A 226 -0.17 7.01 2.72
CA LEU A 226 -0.58 7.17 1.34
C LEU A 226 0.44 6.48 0.44
N GLY A 227 -0.05 5.66 -0.48
CA GLY A 227 0.78 4.90 -1.42
C GLY A 227 0.27 3.48 -1.60
N GLY A 228 0.86 2.76 -2.55
CA GLY A 228 0.57 1.37 -2.83
C GLY A 228 1.17 0.39 -1.82
N TYR A 229 0.89 -0.90 -2.03
CA TYR A 229 1.42 -1.98 -1.20
C TYR A 229 2.94 -1.97 -1.00
N PRO A 230 3.80 -1.71 -2.01
CA PRO A 230 5.24 -1.63 -1.78
C PRO A 230 5.64 -0.63 -0.69
N SER A 231 5.10 0.59 -0.75
CA SER A 231 5.34 1.63 0.26
C SER A 231 4.80 1.23 1.64
N PHE A 232 3.62 0.62 1.69
CA PHE A 232 3.04 0.11 2.94
C PHE A 232 3.89 -0.98 3.58
N VAL A 233 4.27 -2.00 2.81
CA VAL A 233 5.09 -3.13 3.28
C VAL A 233 6.42 -2.61 3.79
N PHE A 234 7.10 -1.75 3.03
CA PHE A 234 8.34 -1.11 3.46
C PHE A 234 8.16 -0.39 4.79
N TYR A 235 7.12 0.43 4.92
CA TYR A 235 6.85 1.19 6.15
C TYR A 235 6.68 0.29 7.38
N VAL A 236 5.82 -0.73 7.29
CA VAL A 236 5.52 -1.59 8.46
C VAL A 236 6.63 -2.59 8.77
N SER A 237 7.48 -2.93 7.79
CA SER A 237 8.54 -3.94 7.97
C SER A 237 9.90 -3.35 8.34
N ALA A 238 10.21 -2.14 7.89
CA ALA A 238 11.47 -1.49 8.22
C ALA A 238 11.48 -0.90 9.65
N GLY A 239 10.35 -0.95 10.35
CA GLY A 239 10.18 -0.28 11.64
C GLY A 239 10.53 1.23 11.56
N CYS A 240 10.47 1.82 10.37
CA CYS A 240 11.17 3.07 10.06
C CYS A 240 10.70 4.22 10.95
N ASP A 241 11.70 5.02 11.36
CA ASP A 241 11.57 6.29 12.05
C ASP A 241 10.43 7.16 11.50
N ARG A 242 9.64 7.72 12.42
CA ARG A 242 8.39 8.45 12.17
C ARG A 242 8.49 9.56 11.10
N GLU A 243 9.69 10.10 10.86
CA GLU A 243 9.96 11.17 9.89
C GLU A 243 9.57 10.78 8.47
N LEU A 244 9.76 9.52 8.10
CA LEU A 244 9.62 9.02 6.74
C LEU A 244 8.16 8.82 6.28
N ALA A 245 7.19 8.72 7.19
CA ALA A 245 5.74 8.75 6.90
C ALA A 245 5.15 10.15 6.95
N LEU A 246 5.76 11.04 7.75
CA LEU A 246 5.31 12.42 7.87
C LEU A 246 5.58 13.21 6.59
N ASP A 247 6.71 12.97 5.91
CA ASP A 247 7.07 13.67 4.67
C ASP A 247 6.13 13.37 3.49
N SER A 248 5.66 12.13 3.34
CA SER A 248 4.74 11.76 2.25
C SER A 248 3.36 12.43 2.38
N PHE A 249 2.90 12.71 3.60
CA PHE A 249 1.62 13.39 3.85
C PHE A 249 1.76 14.92 3.96
N ALA A 250 2.86 15.44 4.56
CA ALA A 250 3.10 16.89 4.66
C ALA A 250 3.25 17.52 3.29
N THR A 251 4.00 16.88 2.39
CA THR A 251 4.28 17.39 1.05
C THR A 251 2.99 17.46 0.20
N LEU A 252 2.03 16.57 0.47
CA LEU A 252 0.75 16.51 -0.24
C LEU A 252 -0.26 17.58 0.22
N ILE A 253 -0.20 17.98 1.48
CA ILE A 253 -1.16 18.90 2.10
C ILE A 253 -0.58 20.32 2.21
N GLY A 254 0.73 20.47 2.37
CA GLY A 254 1.43 21.76 2.50
C GLY A 254 1.52 22.58 1.20
N ASN A 255 1.12 22.00 0.07
CA ASN A 255 0.93 22.72 -1.21
C ASN A 255 -0.52 23.21 -1.42
N ARG A 256 -1.30 23.38 -0.34
CA ARG A 256 -2.61 24.02 -0.35
C ARG A 256 -2.62 25.30 0.48
#